data_AF-A0A7S2YXY3-F1
#
_entry.id   AF-A0A7S2YXY3-F1
#
_cell.length_a   1.000
_cell.length_b   1.000
_cell.length_c   1.000
_cell.angle_alpha   90.00
_cell.angle_beta   90.00
_cell.angle_gamma   90.00
#
_symmetry.space_group_name_H-M   'P 1'
#
loop_
_entity.id
_entity.type
_entity.pdbx_description
1 polymer ?
#
loop_
_entity_poly.entity_id
_entity_poly.type
_entity_poly.pdbx_seq_one_letter_code
_entity_poly.pdbx_strand_id
1 'polypeptide(L)'
;GGGAGAAGPAAGTNNPPNNIRHAPATVLGLGVHAVVVLVRFTFQLTGTVVGLAFRLPVLRTIKRVCARALAPPPTHADGAAAARAFVANFDSKFGTTHPRFIADTYTNALRQARRSNKFLVAYLHCARHPATDSFCRETMCDETLSAFLDDGFVVWGGDVDAPEAFALHNALNATTFPLLVVLHL
;
A
#
# COMPACT_ATOMS: atom_id res chain seq x y z
N GLY A 1 -10.40 76.13 84.11
CA GLY A 1 -10.14 74.73 83.74
C GLY A 1 -11.37 74.17 83.07
N GLY A 2 -11.19 73.50 81.92
CA GLY A 2 -12.23 72.84 81.11
C GLY A 2 -13.19 73.80 80.40
N GLY A 3 -13.53 73.70 79.13
CA GLY A 3 -13.21 72.72 78.09
C GLY A 3 -14.15 72.96 76.89
N ALA A 4 -13.85 72.27 75.79
CA ALA A 4 -14.71 71.88 74.67
C ALA A 4 -14.95 72.85 73.48
N GLY A 5 -14.77 72.25 72.29
CA GLY A 5 -15.29 72.69 70.99
C GLY A 5 -14.22 73.33 70.11
N ALA A 6 -14.08 73.06 68.82
CA ALA A 6 -14.75 72.16 67.87
C ALA A 6 -14.00 72.31 66.53
N ALA A 7 -14.21 71.35 65.61
CA ALA A 7 -13.95 71.43 64.15
C ALA A 7 -12.46 71.54 63.72
N GLY A 8 -11.95 70.85 62.72
CA GLY A 8 -12.52 70.28 61.50
C GLY A 8 -11.40 70.28 60.44
N PRO A 9 -11.52 69.55 59.32
CA PRO A 9 -10.42 68.70 58.82
C PRO A 9 -9.77 69.13 57.49
N ALA A 10 -8.66 68.45 57.17
CA ALA A 10 -8.18 67.98 55.86
C ALA A 10 -8.35 68.90 54.62
N ALA A 11 -7.25 69.51 54.19
CA ALA A 11 -7.10 70.00 52.82
C ALA A 11 -6.70 68.83 51.90
N GLY A 12 -7.70 68.09 51.41
CA GLY A 12 -7.56 67.13 50.32
C GLY A 12 -7.34 67.85 48.99
N THR A 13 -6.33 67.40 48.24
CA THR A 13 -5.99 67.90 46.91
C THR A 13 -7.05 67.42 45.90
N ASN A 14 -7.78 68.37 45.32
CA ASN A 14 -8.79 68.09 44.28
C ASN A 14 -8.10 67.87 42.92
N ASN A 15 -7.96 66.62 42.49
CA ASN A 15 -7.62 66.27 41.10
C ASN A 15 -8.90 65.71 40.43
N PRO A 16 -9.30 66.15 39.23
CA PRO A 16 -10.50 65.62 38.59
C PRO A 16 -10.35 64.12 38.24
N PRO A 17 -11.47 63.36 38.24
CA PRO A 17 -11.44 61.95 37.90
C PRO A 17 -11.09 61.75 36.42
N ASN A 18 -9.89 61.21 36.17
CA ASN A 18 -9.46 60.75 34.84
C ASN A 18 -10.27 59.51 34.45
N ASN A 19 -11.47 59.71 33.87
CA ASN A 19 -12.33 58.64 33.41
C ASN A 19 -12.04 58.31 31.93
N ILE A 20 -10.86 57.75 31.66
CA ILE A 20 -10.61 57.08 30.38
C ILE A 20 -11.17 55.66 30.51
N ARG A 21 -12.39 55.46 30.00
CA ARG A 21 -13.00 54.15 29.83
C ARG A 21 -12.08 53.29 28.93
N HIS A 22 -11.35 52.38 29.53
CA HIS A 22 -10.67 51.30 28.79
C HIS A 22 -11.75 50.37 28.22
N ALA A 23 -12.02 50.49 26.91
CA ALA A 23 -12.75 49.44 26.21
C ALA A 23 -11.91 48.14 26.26
N PRO A 24 -12.48 47.00 26.65
CA PRO A 24 -11.71 45.76 26.76
C PRO A 24 -11.20 45.33 25.38
N ALA A 25 -9.88 45.24 25.24
CA ALA A 25 -9.15 44.86 24.02
C ALA A 25 -9.48 43.44 23.50
N THR A 26 -10.34 42.70 24.20
CA THR A 26 -10.73 41.31 23.91
C THR A 26 -11.64 41.17 22.69
N VAL A 27 -12.39 42.22 22.32
CA VAL A 27 -13.38 42.14 21.21
C VAL A 27 -12.71 42.22 19.83
N LEU A 28 -11.55 42.89 19.71
CA LEU A 28 -10.80 42.98 18.45
C LEU A 28 -10.08 41.67 18.09
N GLY A 29 -9.70 40.86 19.09
CA GLY A 29 -8.99 39.60 18.87
C GLY A 29 -9.86 38.51 18.22
N LEU A 30 -11.16 38.45 18.57
CA LEU A 30 -12.09 37.43 18.06
C LEU A 30 -12.42 37.65 16.57
N GLY A 31 -12.55 38.90 16.14
CA GLY A 31 -12.82 39.23 14.73
C GLY A 31 -11.65 38.87 13.81
N VAL A 32 -10.43 39.22 14.21
CA VAL A 32 -9.21 38.89 13.44
C VAL A 32 -8.97 37.38 13.41
N HIS A 33 -9.19 36.69 14.53
CA HIS A 33 -9.06 35.24 14.58
C HIS A 33 -10.10 34.54 13.68
N ALA A 34 -11.35 35.01 13.68
CA ALA A 34 -12.40 34.49 12.79
C ALA A 34 -12.05 34.68 11.30
N VAL A 35 -11.50 35.84 10.93
CA VAL A 35 -11.05 36.11 9.56
C VAL A 35 -9.88 35.20 9.15
N VAL A 36 -8.89 35.02 10.03
CA VAL A 36 -7.75 34.12 9.75
C VAL A 36 -8.22 32.67 9.64
N VAL A 37 -9.16 32.22 10.49
CA VAL A 37 -9.74 30.87 10.40
C VAL A 37 -10.52 30.69 9.10
N LEU A 38 -11.31 31.68 8.67
CA LEU A 38 -12.06 31.62 7.41
C LEU A 38 -11.11 31.51 6.20
N VAL A 39 -10.06 32.34 6.16
CA VAL A 39 -9.06 32.31 5.08
C VAL A 39 -8.26 31.00 5.07
N ARG A 40 -7.89 30.47 6.24
CA ARG A 40 -7.22 29.17 6.33
C ARG A 40 -8.14 28.03 5.91
N PHE A 41 -9.43 28.10 6.23
CA PHE A 41 -10.41 27.08 5.87
C PHE A 41 -10.71 27.09 4.37
N THR A 42 -10.85 28.26 3.73
CA THR A 42 -11.03 28.34 2.28
C THR A 42 -9.81 27.85 1.52
N PHE A 43 -8.59 28.16 2.00
CA PHE A 43 -7.35 27.65 1.41
C PHE A 43 -7.21 26.14 1.57
N GLN A 44 -7.58 25.59 2.75
CA GLN A 44 -7.56 24.15 3.01
C GLN A 44 -8.56 23.40 2.14
N LEU A 45 -9.82 23.86 2.06
CA LEU A 45 -10.85 23.20 1.26
C LEU A 45 -10.47 23.17 -0.24
N THR A 46 -9.99 24.29 -0.77
CA THR A 46 -9.55 24.40 -2.17
C THR A 46 -8.38 23.47 -2.46
N GLY A 47 -7.39 23.40 -1.55
CA GLY A 47 -6.25 22.49 -1.67
C GLY A 47 -6.64 21.00 -1.64
N THR A 48 -7.56 20.59 -0.76
CA THR A 48 -8.01 19.19 -0.67
C THR A 48 -8.80 18.74 -1.90
N VAL A 49 -9.67 19.58 -2.45
CA VAL A 49 -10.48 19.21 -3.62
C VAL A 49 -9.62 19.08 -4.87
N VAL A 50 -8.67 20.01 -5.07
CA VAL A 50 -7.71 19.95 -6.19
C VAL A 50 -6.77 18.75 -6.03
N GLY A 51 -6.29 18.46 -4.82
CA GLY A 51 -5.44 17.29 -4.53
C GLY A 51 -6.14 15.95 -4.76
N LEU A 52 -7.42 15.83 -4.40
CA LEU A 52 -8.22 14.62 -4.65
C LEU A 52 -8.51 14.44 -6.15
N ALA A 53 -8.86 15.53 -6.86
CA ALA A 53 -9.12 15.51 -8.30
C ALA A 53 -7.87 15.13 -9.11
N PHE A 54 -6.67 15.49 -8.63
CA PHE A 54 -5.39 15.14 -9.27
C PHE A 54 -4.87 13.74 -8.87
N ARG A 55 -5.23 13.23 -7.68
CA ARG A 55 -4.87 11.85 -7.24
C ARG A 55 -5.62 10.74 -7.98
N LEU A 56 -6.88 10.97 -8.36
CA LEU A 56 -7.73 9.97 -9.01
C LEU A 56 -7.28 9.54 -10.43
N PRO A 57 -6.75 10.41 -11.32
CA PRO A 57 -6.25 9.97 -12.63
C PRO A 57 -4.94 9.17 -12.52
N VAL A 58 -4.05 9.49 -11.57
CA VAL A 58 -2.81 8.73 -11.35
C VAL A 58 -3.09 7.27 -10.97
N LEU A 59 -4.04 7.03 -10.06
CA LEU A 59 -4.45 5.67 -9.66
C LEU A 59 -5.09 4.87 -10.82
N ARG A 60 -5.84 5.53 -11.70
CA ARG A 60 -6.44 4.89 -12.90
C ARG A 60 -5.39 4.55 -13.95
N THR A 61 -4.36 5.37 -14.10
CA THR A 61 -3.26 5.13 -15.04
C THR A 61 -2.30 4.06 -14.53
N ILE A 62 -1.96 4.04 -13.24
CA ILE A 62 -1.14 2.96 -12.63
C ILE A 62 -1.82 1.61 -12.83
N LYS A 63 -3.13 1.49 -12.56
CA LYS A 63 -3.86 0.23 -12.79
C LYS A 63 -3.82 -0.22 -14.26
N ARG A 64 -3.90 0.69 -15.23
CA ARG A 64 -3.88 0.36 -16.67
C ARG A 64 -2.49 0.03 -17.20
N VAL A 65 -1.45 0.68 -16.68
CA VAL A 65 -0.06 0.41 -17.04
C VAL A 65 0.39 -0.93 -16.47
N CYS A 66 0.07 -1.23 -15.20
CA CYS A 66 0.32 -2.56 -14.63
C CYS A 66 -0.51 -3.66 -15.31
N ALA A 67 -1.77 -3.39 -15.68
CA ALA A 67 -2.63 -4.37 -16.37
C ALA A 67 -2.19 -4.65 -17.82
N ARG A 68 -1.50 -3.71 -18.49
CA ARG A 68 -0.94 -3.94 -19.84
C ARG A 68 0.43 -4.60 -19.81
N ALA A 69 1.25 -4.34 -18.80
CA ALA A 69 2.49 -5.08 -18.56
C ALA A 69 2.21 -6.56 -18.24
N LEU A 70 1.07 -6.85 -17.61
CA LEU A 70 0.64 -8.20 -17.25
C LEU A 70 -0.54 -8.68 -18.11
N ALA A 71 -0.55 -8.37 -19.41
CA ALA A 71 -1.42 -9.10 -20.32
C ALA A 71 -1.04 -10.60 -20.24
N PRO A 72 -2.00 -11.52 -20.07
CA PRO A 72 -1.67 -12.94 -19.97
C PRO A 72 -0.90 -13.35 -21.24
N PRO A 73 0.28 -13.96 -21.11
CA PRO A 73 1.02 -14.44 -22.27
C PRO A 73 0.15 -15.40 -23.09
N PRO A 74 0.43 -15.55 -24.40
CA PRO A 74 -0.29 -16.48 -25.24
C PRO A 74 -0.26 -17.87 -24.59
N THR A 75 -1.45 -18.45 -24.40
CA THR A 75 -1.56 -19.79 -23.82
C THR A 75 -1.03 -20.78 -24.86
N HIS A 76 0.02 -21.52 -24.50
CA HIS A 76 0.58 -22.55 -25.38
C HIS A 76 -0.24 -23.83 -25.24
N ALA A 77 -0.52 -24.51 -26.35
CA ALA A 77 -1.31 -25.76 -26.36
C ALA A 77 -0.72 -26.83 -25.41
N ASP A 78 0.61 -26.85 -25.30
CA ASP A 78 1.35 -27.80 -24.46
C ASP A 78 1.61 -27.28 -23.04
N GLY A 79 1.07 -26.11 -22.66
CA GLY A 79 1.34 -25.46 -21.38
C GLY A 79 0.98 -26.32 -20.17
N ALA A 80 -0.18 -26.99 -20.21
CA ALA A 80 -0.58 -27.93 -19.15
C ALA A 80 0.31 -29.19 -19.08
N ALA A 81 0.89 -29.63 -20.20
CA ALA A 81 1.85 -30.73 -20.19
C ALA A 81 3.18 -30.29 -19.57
N ALA A 82 3.65 -29.08 -19.93
CA ALA A 82 4.85 -28.49 -19.35
C ALA A 82 4.72 -28.23 -17.84
N ALA A 83 3.58 -27.72 -17.37
CA ALA A 83 3.32 -27.53 -15.95
C ALA A 83 3.33 -28.86 -15.18
N ARG A 84 2.71 -29.91 -15.72
CA ARG A 84 2.76 -31.26 -15.13
C ARG A 84 4.17 -31.82 -15.08
N ALA A 85 4.95 -31.66 -16.15
CA ALA A 85 6.34 -32.08 -16.20
C ALA A 85 7.20 -31.32 -15.18
N PHE A 86 6.96 -30.02 -15.01
CA PHE A 86 7.61 -29.20 -14.00
C PHE A 86 7.35 -29.75 -12.58
N VAL A 87 6.08 -29.99 -12.23
CA VAL A 87 5.73 -30.53 -10.89
C VAL A 87 6.41 -31.90 -10.68
N ALA A 88 6.32 -32.81 -11.64
CA ALA A 88 6.97 -34.12 -11.53
C ALA A 88 8.50 -34.04 -11.36
N ASN A 89 9.16 -33.11 -12.07
CA ASN A 89 10.60 -32.88 -11.93
C ASN A 89 10.93 -32.26 -10.57
N PHE A 90 10.12 -31.30 -10.10
CA PHE A 90 10.27 -30.69 -8.79
C PHE A 90 10.19 -31.75 -7.68
N ASP A 91 9.13 -32.58 -7.71
CA ASP A 91 8.91 -33.65 -6.75
C ASP A 91 10.08 -34.66 -6.75
N SER A 92 10.58 -35.02 -7.93
CA SER A 92 11.70 -35.93 -8.08
C SER A 92 13.01 -35.38 -7.52
N LYS A 93 13.23 -34.06 -7.56
CA LYS A 93 14.51 -33.42 -7.20
C LYS A 93 14.54 -32.93 -5.75
N PHE A 94 13.41 -32.43 -5.26
CA PHE A 94 13.30 -31.75 -3.96
C PHE A 94 12.40 -32.48 -2.96
N GLY A 95 11.58 -33.43 -3.42
CA GLY A 95 10.61 -34.16 -2.60
C GLY A 95 9.21 -33.58 -2.71
N THR A 96 8.27 -34.12 -1.94
CA THR A 96 6.83 -33.76 -1.98
C THR A 96 6.45 -32.69 -0.95
N THR A 97 7.41 -32.18 -0.18
CA THR A 97 7.19 -31.09 0.77
C THR A 97 7.37 -29.78 0.02
N HIS A 98 6.29 -29.23 -0.50
CA HIS A 98 6.24 -27.94 -1.19
C HIS A 98 4.78 -27.48 -1.31
N PRO A 99 4.52 -26.21 -1.67
CA PRO A 99 3.17 -25.75 -1.94
C PRO A 99 2.52 -26.54 -3.06
N ARG A 100 1.20 -26.65 -3.02
CA ARG A 100 0.41 -27.32 -4.06
C ARG A 100 0.44 -26.52 -5.36
N PHE A 101 1.32 -26.92 -6.26
CA PHE A 101 1.40 -26.38 -7.61
C PHE A 101 0.20 -26.81 -8.47
N ILE A 102 -0.40 -25.85 -9.17
CA ILE A 102 -1.40 -26.12 -10.19
C ILE A 102 -0.71 -26.69 -11.43
N ALA A 103 -1.01 -27.96 -11.73
CA ALA A 103 -0.49 -28.68 -12.87
C ALA A 103 -1.31 -28.43 -14.15
N ASP A 104 -1.54 -27.15 -14.45
CA ASP A 104 -2.31 -26.67 -15.59
C ASP A 104 -1.64 -25.39 -16.14
N THR A 105 -2.14 -24.86 -17.26
CA THR A 105 -1.67 -23.61 -17.86
C THR A 105 -1.73 -22.45 -16.86
N TYR A 106 -0.82 -21.48 -17.02
CA TYR A 106 -0.79 -20.24 -16.23
C TYR A 106 -2.15 -19.53 -16.32
N THR A 107 -2.75 -19.47 -17.50
CA THR A 107 -4.08 -18.87 -17.71
C THR A 107 -5.18 -19.58 -16.92
N ASN A 108 -5.10 -20.89 -16.73
CA ASN A 108 -6.05 -21.65 -15.92
C ASN A 108 -5.85 -21.40 -14.43
N ALA A 109 -4.60 -21.39 -13.96
CA ALA A 109 -4.28 -21.02 -12.58
C ALA A 109 -4.76 -19.60 -12.25
N LEU A 110 -4.57 -18.66 -13.17
CA LEU A 110 -5.06 -17.29 -13.09
C LEU A 110 -6.60 -17.21 -12.97
N ARG A 111 -7.31 -18.00 -13.78
CA ARG A 111 -8.78 -18.11 -13.71
C ARG A 111 -9.25 -18.75 -12.41
N GLN A 112 -8.53 -19.75 -11.90
CA GLN A 112 -8.85 -20.42 -10.65
C GLN A 112 -8.68 -19.49 -9.45
N ALA A 113 -7.58 -18.73 -9.41
CA ALA A 113 -7.32 -17.73 -8.40
C ALA A 113 -8.43 -16.65 -8.36
N ARG A 114 -8.85 -16.14 -9.54
CA ARG A 114 -10.00 -15.24 -9.65
C ARG A 114 -11.30 -15.83 -9.10
N ARG A 115 -11.62 -17.08 -9.49
CA ARG A 115 -12.83 -17.77 -9.04
C ARG A 115 -12.85 -18.01 -7.53
N SER A 116 -11.68 -18.22 -6.95
CA SER A 116 -11.51 -18.52 -5.53
C SER A 116 -11.31 -17.26 -4.67
N ASN A 117 -11.31 -16.06 -5.26
CA ASN A 117 -10.91 -14.80 -4.61
C ASN A 117 -9.55 -14.90 -3.89
N LYS A 118 -8.62 -15.67 -4.45
CA LYS A 118 -7.25 -15.83 -3.95
C LYS A 118 -6.26 -15.11 -4.85
N PHE A 119 -5.09 -14.79 -4.31
CA PHE A 119 -3.96 -14.29 -5.08
C PHE A 119 -3.28 -15.44 -5.83
N LEU A 120 -2.70 -15.16 -7.00
CA LEU A 120 -1.86 -16.12 -7.72
C LEU A 120 -0.40 -15.87 -7.37
N VAL A 121 0.33 -16.93 -7.01
CA VAL A 121 1.78 -16.93 -6.87
C VAL A 121 2.35 -17.71 -8.04
N ALA A 122 3.10 -17.02 -8.91
CA ALA A 122 3.79 -17.61 -10.04
C ALA A 122 5.28 -17.78 -9.70
N TYR A 123 5.76 -19.02 -9.76
CA TYR A 123 7.16 -19.38 -9.57
C TYR A 123 7.80 -19.73 -10.92
N LEU A 124 8.87 -19.04 -11.27
CA LEU A 124 9.67 -19.32 -12.46
C LEU A 124 10.97 -20.00 -12.05
N HIS A 125 11.09 -21.25 -12.45
CA HIS A 125 12.25 -22.09 -12.18
C HIS A 125 13.26 -21.95 -13.32
N CYS A 126 14.55 -21.84 -12.97
CA CYS A 126 15.65 -21.88 -13.93
C CYS A 126 16.74 -22.80 -13.40
N ALA A 127 16.83 -24.01 -13.95
CA ALA A 127 17.79 -25.02 -13.49
C ALA A 127 19.26 -24.63 -13.72
N ARG A 128 19.52 -23.68 -14.62
CA ARG A 128 20.87 -23.18 -14.93
C ARG A 128 21.42 -22.21 -13.89
N HIS A 129 20.58 -21.66 -13.02
CA HIS A 129 21.01 -20.67 -12.03
C HIS A 129 21.41 -21.35 -10.71
N PRO A 130 22.62 -21.11 -10.17
CA PRO A 130 23.15 -21.84 -9.01
C PRO A 130 22.33 -21.63 -7.73
N ALA A 131 21.66 -20.48 -7.59
CA ALA A 131 20.81 -20.19 -6.44
C ALA A 131 19.44 -20.89 -6.47
N THR A 132 19.05 -21.51 -7.58
CA THR A 132 17.72 -22.12 -7.71
C THR A 132 17.57 -23.33 -6.80
N ASP A 133 18.58 -24.20 -6.74
CA ASP A 133 18.50 -25.43 -5.95
C ASP A 133 18.47 -25.18 -4.45
N SER A 134 19.27 -24.22 -3.95
CA SER A 134 19.23 -23.82 -2.55
C SER A 134 17.90 -23.18 -2.18
N PHE A 135 17.38 -22.27 -3.02
CA PHE A 135 16.07 -21.67 -2.80
C PHE A 135 14.92 -22.69 -2.77
N CYS A 136 14.93 -23.68 -3.66
CA CYS A 136 13.92 -24.74 -3.65
C CYS A 136 13.93 -25.49 -2.32
N ARG A 137 15.12 -25.89 -1.83
CA ARG A 137 15.28 -26.69 -0.61
C ARG A 137 15.03 -25.90 0.67
N GLU A 138 15.52 -24.67 0.73
CA GLU A 138 15.51 -23.85 1.96
C GLU A 138 14.22 -23.04 2.12
N THR A 139 13.62 -22.62 1.00
CA THR A 139 12.45 -21.73 1.02
C THR A 139 11.20 -22.47 0.57
N MET A 140 11.20 -23.04 -0.64
CA MET A 140 9.98 -23.66 -1.19
C MET A 140 9.62 -24.98 -0.51
N CYS A 141 10.59 -25.69 0.08
CA CYS A 141 10.33 -26.91 0.85
C CYS A 141 10.12 -26.66 2.34
N ASP A 142 10.08 -25.40 2.78
CA ASP A 142 9.72 -25.05 4.15
C ASP A 142 8.22 -25.34 4.38
N GLU A 143 7.91 -26.13 5.40
CA GLU A 143 6.53 -26.53 5.73
C GLU A 143 5.66 -25.33 6.12
N THR A 144 6.23 -24.35 6.82
CA THR A 144 5.54 -23.13 7.25
C THR A 144 5.16 -22.28 6.04
N LEU A 145 6.09 -22.10 5.10
CA LEU A 145 5.81 -21.38 3.86
C LEU A 145 4.79 -22.13 3.00
N SER A 146 4.94 -23.45 2.90
CA SER A 146 4.04 -24.30 2.11
C SER A 146 2.61 -24.21 2.62
N ALA A 147 2.41 -24.34 3.93
CA ALA A 147 1.10 -24.21 4.56
C ALA A 147 0.50 -22.80 4.36
N PHE A 148 1.31 -21.75 4.49
CA PHE A 148 0.88 -20.37 4.26
C PHE A 148 0.42 -20.13 2.80
N LEU A 149 1.17 -20.65 1.83
CA LEU A 149 0.85 -20.52 0.42
C LEU A 149 -0.41 -21.31 0.05
N ASP A 150 -0.58 -22.52 0.58
CA ASP A 150 -1.74 -23.37 0.27
C ASP A 150 -3.06 -22.83 0.82
N ASP A 151 -3.02 -22.17 1.98
CA ASP A 151 -4.21 -21.59 2.60
C ASP A 151 -4.69 -20.33 1.87
N GLY A 152 -3.77 -19.39 1.60
CA GLY A 152 -4.12 -18.07 1.07
C GLY A 152 -4.05 -17.91 -0.44
N PHE A 153 -3.31 -18.78 -1.14
CA PHE A 153 -2.87 -18.53 -2.50
C PHE A 153 -3.19 -19.70 -3.43
N VAL A 154 -3.21 -19.41 -4.73
CA VAL A 154 -3.08 -20.41 -5.78
C VAL A 154 -1.64 -20.34 -6.24
N VAL A 155 -0.91 -21.45 -6.22
CA VAL A 155 0.49 -21.49 -6.61
C VAL A 155 0.62 -22.16 -7.97
N TRP A 156 1.31 -21.51 -8.90
CA TRP A 156 1.66 -22.06 -10.21
C TRP A 156 3.18 -22.02 -10.38
N GLY A 157 3.73 -23.06 -11.00
CA GLY A 157 5.16 -23.16 -11.25
C GLY A 157 5.43 -23.59 -12.68
N GLY A 158 6.49 -23.05 -13.26
CA GLY A 158 6.95 -23.43 -14.60
C GLY A 158 8.46 -23.23 -14.76
N ASP A 159 9.05 -24.09 -15.58
CA ASP A 159 10.44 -23.97 -15.99
C ASP A 159 10.56 -22.95 -17.12
N VAL A 160 11.48 -21.99 -17.03
CA VAL A 160 11.71 -20.97 -18.06
C VAL A 160 12.12 -21.52 -19.43
N ASP A 161 12.56 -22.78 -19.49
CA ASP A 161 12.81 -23.46 -20.76
C ASP A 161 11.50 -23.83 -21.49
N ALA A 162 10.36 -23.84 -20.79
CA ALA A 162 9.04 -24.05 -21.38
C ALA A 162 8.46 -22.75 -21.97
N PRO A 163 7.73 -22.82 -23.10
CA PRO A 163 7.24 -21.63 -23.81
C PRO A 163 6.36 -20.70 -22.96
N GLU A 164 5.48 -21.28 -22.14
CA GLU A 164 4.53 -20.53 -21.31
C GLU A 164 5.23 -19.75 -20.19
N ALA A 165 6.17 -20.38 -19.49
CA ALA A 165 6.98 -19.75 -18.46
C ALA A 165 7.97 -18.73 -19.05
N PHE A 166 8.54 -19.01 -20.23
CA PHE A 166 9.39 -18.08 -20.96
C PHE A 166 8.62 -16.81 -21.37
N ALA A 167 7.39 -16.96 -21.87
CA ALA A 167 6.54 -15.84 -22.20
C ALA A 167 6.18 -14.99 -20.97
N LEU A 168 5.91 -15.64 -19.83
CA LEU A 168 5.67 -14.95 -18.56
C LEU A 168 6.91 -14.22 -18.05
N HIS A 169 8.09 -14.85 -18.11
CA HIS A 169 9.37 -14.23 -17.80
C HIS A 169 9.59 -12.93 -18.58
N ASN A 170 9.34 -12.97 -19.90
CA ASN A 170 9.51 -11.80 -20.77
C ASN A 170 8.50 -10.70 -20.45
N ALA A 171 7.25 -11.07 -20.14
CA ALA A 171 6.22 -10.11 -19.73
C ALA A 171 6.59 -9.40 -18.42
N LEU A 172 7.21 -10.11 -17.49
CA LEU A 172 7.68 -9.57 -16.21
C LEU A 172 9.04 -8.85 -16.30
N ASN A 173 9.71 -8.95 -17.46
CA ASN A 173 11.09 -8.47 -17.67
C ASN A 173 12.03 -8.93 -16.55
N ALA A 174 11.90 -10.19 -16.15
CA ALA A 174 12.67 -10.74 -15.05
C ALA A 174 14.15 -10.89 -15.45
N THR A 175 15.06 -10.48 -14.57
CA THR A 175 16.51 -10.50 -14.85
C THR A 175 17.30 -11.42 -13.91
N THR A 176 16.65 -11.96 -12.88
CA THR A 176 17.29 -12.74 -11.81
C THR A 176 16.44 -13.96 -11.48
N PHE A 177 17.09 -15.09 -11.17
CA PHE A 177 16.45 -16.34 -10.79
C PHE A 177 16.98 -16.85 -9.45
N PRO A 178 16.18 -17.64 -8.73
CA PRO A 178 14.76 -17.97 -8.98
C PRO A 178 13.82 -16.77 -8.76
N LEU A 179 12.70 -16.72 -9.49
CA LEU A 179 11.74 -15.62 -9.40
C LEU A 179 10.39 -16.11 -8.85
N LEU A 180 9.87 -15.38 -7.86
CA LEU A 180 8.53 -15.59 -7.31
C LEU A 180 7.75 -14.28 -7.38
N VAL A 181 6.59 -14.32 -8.03
CA VAL A 181 5.76 -13.13 -8.26
C VAL A 181 4.34 -13.36 -7.74
N VAL A 182 3.85 -12.40 -6.96
CA VAL A 182 2.46 -12.39 -6.47
C VAL A 182 1.64 -11.50 -7.38
N LEU A 183 0.58 -12.07 -7.95
CA LEU A 183 -0.32 -11.40 -8.86
C LEU A 183 -1.68 -11.20 -8.19
N HIS A 184 -2.04 -9.92 -8.03
CA HIS A 184 -3.40 -9.54 -7.69
C HIS A 184 -4.25 -9.56 -8.96
N LEU A 185 -5.41 -10.22 -8.86
CA LEU A 185 -6.24 -10.56 -10.00
C LEU A 185 -7.51 -9.75 -10.19
#